data_AF-A0A7J6HZR3-F1
#
_entry.id   AF-A0A7J6HZR3-F1
#
_cell.length_a   1.000
_cell.length_b   1.000
_cell.length_c   1.000
_cell.angle_alpha   90.00
_cell.angle_beta   90.00
_cell.angle_gamma   90.00
#
_symmetry.space_group_name_H-M   'P 1'
#
loop_
_entity.id
_entity.type
_entity.pdbx_description
1 polymer ?
#
loop_
_entity_poly.entity_id
_entity_poly.type
_entity_poly.pdbx_seq_one_letter_code
_entity_poly.pdbx_strand_id
1 'polypeptide(L)'
;MNRTELLQRAKYQTGLYNRSNSWIEFLGRFLVLDKVPRQDLSPGQSSYCRPRLNPRENKDFLIIFKPKTRIVNKVCARLVERKIKVERLGFHAICEIFSSSRFGILEKLSVKEKHQAYMTAKERLAQVRCQQSKINWIKFNDENSSYFHAILNLRDNLDEARLCQAIKGGKFSAKRYYNLSIEVAKVDYAKASWDKLMVPKHRFIFWQILNSQLLTRDYLGRILSIQNVQCPVIVAVMEWLGCFSWPRTHVELLNWCKNLNQQPQMRVLNTVVAATLYSVWKNRNCCIFDLCCAAPRRVSLDVRKIVQLRLLGKGPFEDCRKNIW
;
A
#
# COMPACT_ATOMS: atom_id res chain seq x y z
N MET A 1 -47.13 -26.84 13.98
CA MET A 1 -45.88 -26.89 13.18
C MET A 1 -45.07 -28.06 13.70
N ASN A 2 -44.82 -29.07 12.86
CA ASN A 2 -44.33 -30.38 13.32
C ASN A 2 -42.81 -30.31 13.61
N ARG A 3 -42.31 -31.06 14.59
CA ARG A 3 -40.88 -31.05 15.01
C ARG A 3 -39.93 -31.32 13.83
N THR A 4 -40.41 -32.07 12.84
CA THR A 4 -39.73 -32.38 11.58
C THR A 4 -39.60 -31.17 10.65
N GLU A 5 -40.58 -30.27 10.61
CA GLU A 5 -40.53 -29.03 9.82
C GLU A 5 -39.60 -27.98 10.44
N LEU A 6 -39.55 -27.92 11.79
CA LEU A 6 -38.58 -27.10 12.51
C LEU A 6 -37.14 -27.57 12.28
N LEU A 7 -36.91 -28.89 12.21
CA LEU A 7 -35.60 -29.45 11.87
C LEU A 7 -35.24 -29.25 10.40
N GLN A 8 -36.19 -29.29 9.47
CA GLN A 8 -35.93 -28.97 8.06
C GLN A 8 -35.68 -27.47 7.83
N ARG A 9 -36.40 -26.57 8.52
CA ARG A 9 -36.09 -25.13 8.48
C ARG A 9 -34.76 -24.80 9.16
N ALA A 10 -34.44 -25.46 10.27
CA ALA A 10 -33.13 -25.33 10.91
C ALA A 10 -32.01 -25.82 9.98
N LYS A 11 -32.21 -26.92 9.23
CA LYS A 11 -31.24 -27.40 8.21
C LYS A 11 -31.12 -26.45 7.02
N TYR A 12 -32.20 -25.78 6.61
CA TYR A 12 -32.18 -24.83 5.49
C TYR A 12 -31.54 -23.48 5.88
N GLN A 13 -31.69 -23.05 7.15
CA GLN A 13 -31.03 -21.86 7.69
C GLN A 13 -29.58 -22.10 8.16
N THR A 14 -29.19 -23.35 8.44
CA THR A 14 -27.82 -23.73 8.81
C THR A 14 -27.02 -24.32 7.64
N GLY A 15 -27.39 -23.99 6.38
CA GLY A 15 -26.66 -24.32 5.14
C GLY A 15 -25.23 -23.73 5.03
N LEU A 16 -24.60 -23.40 6.15
CA LEU A 16 -23.17 -23.16 6.29
C LEU A 16 -22.47 -24.45 6.75
N TYR A 17 -22.41 -25.39 5.82
CA TYR A 17 -21.27 -26.25 5.50
C TYR A 17 -20.44 -26.89 6.64
N ASN A 18 -20.30 -28.22 6.57
CA ASN A 18 -19.14 -28.98 7.01
C ASN A 18 -17.84 -28.33 6.45
N ARG A 19 -17.16 -27.49 7.24
CA ARG A 19 -16.09 -26.56 6.77
C ARG A 19 -14.66 -27.11 6.79
N SER A 20 -14.40 -28.28 7.37
CA SER A 20 -13.03 -28.81 7.47
C SER A 20 -12.52 -29.38 6.14
N ASN A 21 -13.31 -30.22 5.46
CA ASN A 21 -12.88 -30.85 4.20
C ASN A 21 -12.86 -29.87 3.02
N SER A 22 -13.79 -28.91 2.99
CA SER A 22 -13.84 -27.86 1.96
C SER A 22 -12.60 -26.94 1.97
N TRP A 23 -11.92 -26.79 3.10
CA TRP A 23 -10.77 -25.89 3.20
C TRP A 23 -9.48 -26.48 2.62
N ILE A 24 -9.28 -27.78 2.77
CA ILE A 24 -8.14 -28.47 2.16
C ILE A 24 -8.30 -28.43 0.63
N GLU A 25 -9.51 -28.64 0.13
CA GLU A 25 -9.81 -28.46 -1.30
C GLU A 25 -9.62 -27.02 -1.77
N PHE A 26 -10.05 -26.04 -0.96
CA PHE A 26 -9.83 -24.62 -1.23
C PHE A 26 -8.33 -24.28 -1.34
N LEU A 27 -7.52 -24.70 -0.37
CA LEU A 27 -6.07 -24.51 -0.39
C LEU A 27 -5.41 -25.28 -1.53
N GLY A 28 -5.90 -26.49 -1.85
CA GLY A 28 -5.47 -27.26 -3.01
C GLY A 28 -5.67 -26.49 -4.31
N ARG A 29 -6.88 -25.97 -4.56
CA ARG A 29 -7.17 -25.11 -5.72
C ARG A 29 -6.38 -23.80 -5.70
N PHE A 30 -6.11 -23.26 -4.52
CA PHE A 30 -5.37 -22.01 -4.34
C PHE A 30 -3.89 -22.14 -4.73
N LEU A 31 -3.28 -23.28 -4.40
CA LEU A 31 -1.86 -23.56 -4.58
C LEU A 31 -1.52 -24.19 -5.93
N VAL A 32 -2.49 -24.75 -6.65
CA VAL A 32 -2.27 -25.17 -8.03
C VAL A 32 -1.99 -23.93 -8.88
N LEU A 33 -0.74 -23.78 -9.31
CA LEU A 33 -0.35 -22.84 -10.34
C LEU A 33 -0.87 -23.39 -11.66
N ASP A 34 -2.00 -22.89 -12.14
CA ASP A 34 -2.43 -23.22 -13.50
C ASP A 34 -1.33 -22.80 -14.46
N LYS A 35 -0.79 -23.78 -15.20
CA LYS A 35 -0.09 -23.51 -16.46
C LYS A 35 -1.16 -22.97 -17.41
N VAL A 36 -1.40 -21.66 -17.36
CA VAL A 36 -2.37 -21.00 -18.24
C VAL A 36 -1.92 -21.26 -19.69
N PRO A 37 -2.69 -21.99 -20.51
CA PRO A 37 -2.38 -22.11 -21.92
C PRO A 37 -2.35 -20.72 -22.53
N ARG A 38 -1.29 -20.40 -23.30
CA ARG A 38 -1.27 -19.17 -24.10
C ARG A 38 -2.43 -19.30 -25.10
N GLN A 39 -3.51 -18.57 -24.84
CA GLN A 39 -4.54 -18.33 -25.84
C GLN A 39 -4.19 -17.01 -26.51
N ASP A 40 -3.85 -17.09 -27.78
CA ASP A 40 -3.67 -15.92 -28.64
C ASP A 40 -5.03 -15.22 -28.76
N LEU A 41 -5.08 -13.98 -28.25
CA LEU A 41 -6.27 -13.14 -28.32
C LEU A 41 -6.23 -12.35 -29.63
N SER A 42 -7.19 -12.62 -30.51
CA SER A 42 -7.44 -11.79 -31.69
C SER A 42 -7.88 -10.37 -31.26
N PRO A 43 -7.41 -9.31 -31.94
CA PRO A 43 -7.77 -7.94 -31.61
C PRO A 43 -9.18 -7.63 -32.11
N GLY A 44 -10.15 -7.56 -31.21
CA GLY A 44 -11.54 -7.24 -31.58
C GLY A 44 -12.33 -6.61 -30.43
N GLN A 45 -12.52 -5.30 -30.53
CA GLN A 45 -13.60 -4.49 -29.97
C GLN A 45 -13.74 -4.38 -28.43
N SER A 46 -13.33 -3.22 -27.92
CA SER A 46 -13.89 -2.63 -26.69
C SER A 46 -14.15 -1.15 -26.95
N SER A 47 -15.39 -0.81 -27.31
CA SER A 47 -15.85 0.56 -27.54
C SER A 47 -16.71 1.04 -26.37
N TYR A 48 -16.07 1.53 -25.31
CA TYR A 48 -16.74 2.37 -24.33
C TYR A 48 -15.80 3.48 -23.85
N CYS A 49 -15.91 4.66 -24.44
CA CYS A 49 -15.40 5.91 -23.86
C CYS A 49 -16.33 7.08 -24.23
N ARG A 50 -16.93 7.71 -23.22
CA ARG A 50 -17.64 9.01 -23.29
C ARG A 50 -16.76 10.13 -22.69
N PRO A 51 -17.07 11.42 -22.93
CA PRO A 51 -16.07 12.49 -23.04
C PRO A 51 -15.66 13.20 -21.74
N ARG A 52 -14.52 13.89 -21.88
CA ARG A 52 -13.65 14.60 -20.90
C ARG A 52 -14.33 15.72 -20.11
N LEU A 53 -13.83 15.95 -18.88
CA LEU A 53 -13.98 17.21 -18.13
C LEU A 53 -12.59 17.78 -17.76
N ASN A 54 -12.50 19.11 -17.77
CA ASN A 54 -11.30 19.93 -17.75
C ASN A 54 -10.94 20.41 -16.32
N PRO A 55 -9.66 20.41 -15.88
CA PRO A 55 -9.28 20.96 -14.57
C PRO A 55 -8.26 22.13 -14.65
N ARG A 56 -8.66 23.26 -14.06
CA ARG A 56 -7.87 24.42 -13.60
C ARG A 56 -8.64 24.95 -12.38
N GLU A 57 -8.10 25.39 -11.25
CA GLU A 57 -6.84 25.95 -10.78
C GLU A 57 -6.80 25.77 -9.24
N ASN A 58 -5.63 25.77 -8.59
CA ASN A 58 -5.23 26.87 -7.70
C ASN A 58 -3.90 26.60 -6.99
N LYS A 59 -3.06 27.64 -6.93
CA LYS A 59 -1.86 27.75 -6.11
C LYS A 59 -2.02 28.95 -5.19
N ASP A 60 -1.42 28.83 -4.01
CA ASP A 60 -0.55 29.83 -3.36
C ASP A 60 -0.75 29.79 -1.85
N PHE A 61 0.36 29.79 -1.11
CA PHE A 61 0.65 30.72 -0.01
C PHE A 61 1.96 30.29 0.66
N LEU A 62 2.90 31.24 0.74
CA LEU A 62 4.15 31.12 1.50
C LEU A 62 4.44 32.50 2.10
N ILE A 63 4.60 32.58 3.43
CA ILE A 63 5.06 33.78 4.15
C ILE A 63 6.19 33.38 5.12
N ILE A 64 7.13 34.31 5.22
CA ILE A 64 8.50 34.29 5.78
C ILE A 64 8.51 34.55 7.29
N PHE A 65 9.45 33.94 8.05
CA PHE A 65 10.01 34.52 9.28
C PHE A 65 11.46 34.04 9.56
N LYS A 66 12.32 34.96 10.02
CA LYS A 66 13.67 34.77 10.64
C LYS A 66 13.51 34.82 12.18
N PRO A 67 14.41 34.32 13.10
CA PRO A 67 15.87 34.56 13.10
C PRO A 67 16.83 33.62 13.92
N LYS A 68 18.14 33.89 13.72
CA LYS A 68 19.34 33.86 14.63
C LYS A 68 19.49 32.78 15.73
N THR A 69 20.56 31.99 15.65
CA THR A 69 21.41 31.63 16.82
C THR A 69 22.87 31.35 16.42
N ARG A 70 23.82 31.79 17.27
CA ARG A 70 25.27 31.93 16.96
C ARG A 70 26.12 30.69 17.27
N ILE A 71 25.57 29.68 17.95
CA ILE A 71 26.34 28.54 18.50
C ILE A 71 26.47 27.39 17.49
N VAL A 72 25.50 27.24 16.56
CA VAL A 72 25.48 26.20 15.52
C VAL A 72 26.59 26.40 14.45
N ASN A 73 27.10 27.62 14.32
CA ASN A 73 28.06 27.99 13.26
C ASN A 73 29.40 27.24 13.31
N LYS A 74 29.89 26.84 14.49
CA LYS A 74 31.20 26.16 14.60
C LYS A 74 31.18 24.69 14.16
N VAL A 75 30.10 23.97 14.45
CA VAL A 75 29.95 22.56 14.04
C VAL A 75 29.56 22.49 12.56
N CYS A 76 28.68 23.39 12.10
CA CYS A 76 28.36 23.52 10.69
C CYS A 76 29.56 23.90 9.83
N ALA A 77 30.45 24.81 10.28
CA ALA A 77 31.66 25.16 9.54
C ALA A 77 32.56 23.94 9.25
N ARG A 78 32.80 23.08 10.25
CA ARG A 78 33.61 21.86 10.08
C ARG A 78 32.97 20.82 9.15
N LEU A 79 31.64 20.74 9.15
CA LEU A 79 30.90 19.84 8.25
C LEU A 79 30.81 20.38 6.82
N VAL A 80 30.72 21.70 6.66
CA VAL A 80 30.77 22.39 5.36
C VAL A 80 32.16 22.26 4.73
N GLU A 81 33.25 22.37 5.49
CA GLU A 81 34.61 22.11 4.97
C GLU A 81 34.77 20.67 4.47
N ARG A 82 34.27 19.68 5.22
CA ARG A 82 34.28 18.27 4.79
C ARG A 82 33.45 18.06 3.51
N LYS A 83 32.32 18.75 3.39
CA LYS A 83 31.47 18.74 2.19
C LYS A 83 32.15 19.35 0.97
N ILE A 84 32.75 20.54 1.11
CA ILE A 84 33.50 21.20 0.03
C ILE A 84 34.64 20.29 -0.43
N LYS A 85 35.29 19.56 0.49
CA LYS A 85 36.34 18.60 0.15
C LYS A 85 35.81 17.40 -0.64
N VAL A 86 34.68 16.81 -0.25
CA VAL A 86 34.08 15.66 -0.96
C VAL A 86 33.47 16.07 -2.30
N GLU A 87 32.79 17.22 -2.38
CA GLU A 87 32.26 17.76 -3.64
C GLU A 87 33.41 18.19 -4.57
N ARG A 88 34.50 18.79 -4.07
CA ARG A 88 35.71 19.01 -4.89
C ARG A 88 36.29 17.71 -5.39
N LEU A 89 36.43 16.66 -4.56
CA LEU A 89 36.97 15.38 -5.01
C LEU A 89 36.07 14.69 -6.04
N GLY A 90 34.75 14.74 -5.86
CA GLY A 90 33.78 14.18 -6.83
C GLY A 90 33.72 14.98 -8.13
N PHE A 91 33.74 16.30 -8.05
CA PHE A 91 33.75 17.18 -9.23
C PHE A 91 35.10 17.11 -9.95
N HIS A 92 36.22 16.99 -9.24
CA HIS A 92 37.55 16.78 -9.84
C HIS A 92 37.63 15.42 -10.54
N ALA A 93 37.07 14.35 -9.97
CA ALA A 93 37.02 13.05 -10.63
C ALA A 93 36.14 13.05 -11.89
N ILE A 94 35.00 13.75 -11.87
CA ILE A 94 34.14 13.91 -13.05
C ILE A 94 34.83 14.80 -14.11
N CYS A 95 35.42 15.92 -13.68
CA CYS A 95 36.19 16.80 -14.57
C CYS A 95 37.44 16.12 -15.12
N GLU A 96 38.13 15.23 -14.39
CA GLU A 96 39.26 14.45 -14.89
C GLU A 96 38.81 13.44 -15.96
N ILE A 97 37.64 12.81 -15.80
CA ILE A 97 37.08 11.91 -16.82
C ILE A 97 36.74 12.70 -18.09
N PHE A 98 36.11 13.86 -17.95
CA PHE A 98 35.77 14.72 -19.10
C PHE A 98 36.98 15.46 -19.70
N SER A 99 38.00 15.79 -18.91
CA SER A 99 39.24 16.43 -19.40
C SER A 99 40.18 15.41 -20.02
N SER A 100 40.20 14.16 -19.55
CA SER A 100 40.90 13.05 -20.21
C SER A 100 40.24 12.62 -21.52
N SER A 101 38.99 13.02 -21.76
CA SER A 101 38.33 12.85 -23.06
C SER A 101 38.94 13.75 -24.15
N ARG A 102 39.68 14.81 -23.79
CA ARG A 102 40.53 15.58 -24.73
C ARG A 102 41.88 14.91 -25.03
N PHE A 103 42.23 13.84 -24.33
CA PHE A 103 43.53 13.16 -24.44
C PHE A 103 43.39 11.73 -25.00
N GLY A 104 42.56 11.44 -26.00
CA GLY A 104 42.63 10.21 -26.82
C GLY A 104 42.55 8.82 -26.14
N ILE A 105 42.54 8.73 -24.81
CA ILE A 105 42.64 7.49 -24.03
C ILE A 105 41.30 6.74 -24.04
N LEU A 106 40.19 7.46 -24.13
CA LEU A 106 38.84 6.89 -24.24
C LEU A 106 38.56 6.26 -25.60
N GLU A 107 39.30 6.61 -26.65
CA GLU A 107 39.07 6.06 -27.99
C GLU A 107 39.57 4.62 -28.10
N LYS A 108 40.63 4.27 -27.35
CA LYS A 108 41.22 2.92 -27.32
C LYS A 108 40.49 1.92 -26.43
N LEU A 109 39.51 2.35 -25.63
CA LEU A 109 38.73 1.43 -24.79
C LEU A 109 37.72 0.64 -25.63
N SER A 110 37.62 -0.65 -25.35
CA SER A 110 36.63 -1.52 -25.97
C SER A 110 35.21 -1.05 -25.60
N VAL A 111 34.24 -1.38 -26.46
CA VAL A 111 32.81 -1.05 -26.22
C VAL A 111 32.32 -1.60 -24.87
N LYS A 112 32.85 -2.75 -24.44
CA LYS A 112 32.49 -3.39 -23.17
C LYS A 112 32.97 -2.58 -21.96
N GLU A 113 34.18 -2.02 -22.02
CA GLU A 113 34.73 -1.20 -20.95
C GLU A 113 34.00 0.15 -20.83
N LYS A 114 33.64 0.75 -21.97
CA LYS A 114 32.82 1.96 -22.01
C LYS A 114 31.45 1.73 -21.37
N HIS A 115 30.81 0.60 -21.66
CA HIS A 115 29.53 0.24 -21.06
C HIS A 115 29.64 0.00 -19.54
N GLN A 116 30.69 -0.68 -19.09
CA GLN A 116 30.92 -0.92 -17.66
C GLN A 116 31.17 0.38 -16.89
N ALA A 117 31.94 1.31 -17.46
CA ALA A 117 32.18 2.63 -16.88
C ALA A 117 30.88 3.44 -16.77
N TYR A 118 30.03 3.41 -17.80
CA TYR A 118 28.71 4.05 -17.78
C TYR A 118 27.80 3.48 -16.69
N MET A 119 27.70 2.16 -16.57
CA MET A 119 26.88 1.51 -15.53
C MET A 119 27.37 1.86 -14.12
N THR A 120 28.68 1.85 -13.90
CA THR A 120 29.30 2.24 -12.62
C THR A 120 29.02 3.71 -12.28
N ALA A 121 29.12 4.62 -13.26
CA ALA A 121 28.81 6.04 -13.06
C ALA A 121 27.32 6.26 -12.74
N LYS A 122 26.43 5.52 -13.42
CA LYS A 122 24.98 5.56 -13.17
C LYS A 122 24.63 5.09 -11.77
N GLU A 123 25.25 4.03 -11.27
CA GLU A 123 25.07 3.54 -9.90
C GLU A 123 25.57 4.55 -8.86
N ARG A 124 26.75 5.14 -9.07
CA ARG A 124 27.27 6.20 -8.19
C ARG A 124 26.34 7.42 -8.15
N LEU A 125 25.81 7.83 -9.30
CA LEU A 125 24.84 8.93 -9.36
C LEU A 125 23.54 8.60 -8.62
N ALA A 126 23.05 7.35 -8.72
CA ALA A 126 21.89 6.89 -7.97
C ALA A 126 22.16 6.90 -6.45
N GLN A 127 23.35 6.48 -6.01
CA GLN A 127 23.75 6.56 -4.61
C GLN A 127 23.79 8.02 -4.11
N VAL A 128 24.37 8.95 -4.88
CA VAL A 128 24.39 10.37 -4.54
C VAL A 128 22.96 10.92 -4.42
N ARG A 129 22.06 10.58 -5.37
CA ARG A 129 20.64 10.97 -5.30
C ARG A 129 19.93 10.40 -4.06
N CYS A 130 20.23 9.17 -3.66
CA CYS A 130 19.69 8.58 -2.43
C CYS A 130 20.21 9.28 -1.17
N GLN A 131 21.43 9.83 -1.19
CA GLN A 131 21.97 10.64 -0.10
C GLN A 131 21.56 12.12 -0.20
N GLN A 132 21.01 12.58 -1.33
CA GLN A 132 20.59 13.97 -1.53
C GLN A 132 19.59 14.42 -0.48
N SER A 133 18.72 13.53 0.01
CA SER A 133 17.82 13.81 1.13
C SER A 133 18.57 14.14 2.42
N LYS A 134 19.65 13.42 2.74
CA LYS A 134 20.52 13.70 3.89
C LYS A 134 21.34 14.97 3.69
N ILE A 135 21.84 15.21 2.48
CA ILE A 135 22.58 16.43 2.13
C ILE A 135 21.65 17.64 2.23
N ASN A 136 20.41 17.54 1.76
CA ASN A 136 19.39 18.57 1.90
C ASN A 136 19.06 18.81 3.38
N TRP A 137 18.91 17.74 4.17
CA TRP A 137 18.70 17.84 5.62
C TRP A 137 19.82 18.63 6.33
N ILE A 138 21.08 18.40 5.96
CA ILE A 138 22.24 19.14 6.51
C ILE A 138 22.35 20.56 5.94
N LYS A 139 22.15 20.74 4.63
CA LYS A 139 22.36 22.01 3.91
C LYS A 139 21.32 23.07 4.29
N PHE A 140 20.10 22.66 4.59
CA PHE A 140 19.00 23.55 4.96
C PHE A 140 18.75 23.63 6.47
N ASN A 141 19.73 23.19 7.28
CA ASN A 141 19.81 23.33 8.75
C ASN A 141 18.52 23.83 9.42
N ASP A 142 17.62 22.89 9.71
CA ASP A 142 16.43 23.00 10.57
C ASP A 142 15.68 24.35 10.64
N GLU A 143 15.53 25.08 9.54
CA GLU A 143 14.52 26.16 9.48
C GLU A 143 13.09 25.58 9.36
N ASN A 144 12.94 24.24 9.46
CA ASN A 144 11.71 23.55 9.07
C ASN A 144 11.52 22.12 9.60
N SER A 145 12.00 21.75 10.80
CA SER A 145 11.37 20.62 11.47
C SER A 145 10.07 21.12 12.09
N SER A 146 9.08 21.29 11.20
CA SER A 146 7.67 21.28 11.58
C SER A 146 7.39 20.12 12.56
N TYR A 147 8.16 19.04 12.47
CA TYR A 147 8.19 17.95 13.44
C TYR A 147 8.70 18.33 14.84
N PHE A 148 9.83 19.04 15.01
CA PHE A 148 10.29 19.48 16.33
C PHE A 148 9.37 20.53 16.92
N HIS A 149 8.95 21.52 16.11
CA HIS A 149 7.96 22.50 16.55
C HIS A 149 6.61 21.85 16.83
N ALA A 150 6.20 20.81 16.10
CA ALA A 150 5.02 20.02 16.44
C ALA A 150 5.21 19.24 17.75
N ILE A 151 6.41 18.71 18.05
CA ILE A 151 6.71 18.07 19.34
C ILE A 151 6.64 19.08 20.48
N LEU A 152 7.19 20.28 20.30
CA LEU A 152 7.12 21.34 21.31
C LEU A 152 5.68 21.83 21.50
N ASN A 153 4.95 22.10 20.42
CA ASN A 153 3.53 22.47 20.48
C ASN A 153 2.67 21.35 21.06
N LEU A 154 3.02 20.07 20.83
CA LEU A 154 2.34 18.95 21.47
C LEU A 154 2.49 19.06 22.98
N ARG A 155 3.69 19.41 23.48
CA ARG A 155 3.99 19.53 24.91
C ARG A 155 3.10 20.54 25.63
N ASP A 156 2.82 21.67 24.99
CA ASP A 156 1.92 22.71 25.53
C ASP A 156 0.44 22.29 25.51
N ASN A 157 0.09 21.29 24.68
CA ASN A 157 -1.26 20.73 24.57
C ASN A 157 -1.39 19.34 25.24
N LEU A 158 -0.38 18.88 25.98
CA LEU A 158 -0.46 17.61 26.69
C LEU A 158 -1.33 17.79 27.94
N ASP A 159 -2.51 17.18 27.93
CA ASP A 159 -3.33 17.04 29.12
C ASP A 159 -2.59 16.22 30.19
N GLU A 160 -2.18 16.89 31.27
CA GLU A 160 -1.46 16.30 32.40
C GLU A 160 -2.24 15.13 33.03
N ALA A 161 -3.57 15.21 33.08
CA ALA A 161 -4.39 14.13 33.64
C ALA A 161 -4.29 12.86 32.79
N ARG A 162 -4.36 12.99 31.46
CA ARG A 162 -4.13 11.87 30.53
C ARG A 162 -2.69 11.34 30.63
N LEU A 163 -1.72 12.22 30.85
CA LEU A 163 -0.31 11.85 30.97
C LEU A 163 -0.06 10.99 32.23
N CYS A 164 -0.65 11.39 33.36
CA CYS A 164 -0.68 10.60 34.60
C CYS A 164 -1.36 9.25 34.40
N GLN A 165 -2.52 9.21 33.74
CA GLN A 165 -3.23 7.94 33.44
C GLN A 165 -2.45 7.02 32.50
N ALA A 166 -1.59 7.58 31.64
CA ALA A 166 -0.76 6.80 30.73
C ALA A 166 0.42 6.10 31.43
N ILE A 167 0.78 6.51 32.65
CA ILE A 167 1.82 5.86 33.46
C ILE A 167 1.26 4.54 34.02
N LYS A 168 2.00 3.44 33.85
CA LYS A 168 1.68 2.13 34.44
C LYS A 168 2.95 1.53 35.03
N GLY A 169 2.96 1.24 36.33
CA GLY A 169 4.14 0.69 37.01
C GLY A 169 5.36 1.61 36.93
N GLY A 170 5.16 2.93 37.10
CA GLY A 170 6.21 3.94 37.06
C GLY A 170 6.81 4.24 35.68
N LYS A 171 6.31 3.60 34.60
CA LYS A 171 6.78 3.83 33.23
C LYS A 171 5.68 4.46 32.38
N PHE A 172 6.03 5.50 31.61
CA PHE A 172 5.13 6.10 30.64
C PHE A 172 4.88 5.14 29.46
N SER A 173 3.61 4.97 29.08
CA SER A 173 3.22 4.18 27.92
C SER A 173 2.65 5.07 26.82
N ALA A 174 3.43 5.34 25.78
CA ALA A 174 3.00 6.12 24.62
C ALA A 174 1.71 5.56 23.98
N LYS A 175 1.58 4.22 23.91
CA LYS A 175 0.37 3.54 23.43
C LYS A 175 -0.85 3.84 24.29
N ARG A 176 -0.69 3.89 25.62
CA ARG A 176 -1.80 4.18 26.54
C ARG A 176 -2.22 5.63 26.43
N TYR A 177 -1.26 6.56 26.41
CA TYR A 177 -1.52 7.98 26.17
C TYR A 177 -2.29 8.19 24.87
N TYR A 178 -1.78 7.65 23.76
CA TYR A 178 -2.45 7.73 22.45
C TYR A 178 -3.89 7.21 22.47
N ASN A 179 -4.15 6.10 23.17
CA ASN A 179 -5.51 5.56 23.30
C ASN A 179 -6.42 6.44 24.18
N LEU A 180 -5.88 7.22 25.11
CA LEU A 180 -6.62 8.18 25.95
C LEU A 180 -6.84 9.50 25.20
N SER A 181 -5.90 9.91 24.36
CA SER A 181 -5.98 11.14 23.56
C SER A 181 -6.93 11.01 22.38
N ILE A 182 -7.21 9.79 21.91
CA ILE A 182 -8.17 9.56 20.83
C ILE A 182 -9.56 9.35 21.43
N GLU A 183 -10.38 10.39 21.30
CA GLU A 183 -11.81 10.35 21.64
C GLU A 183 -12.66 9.62 20.57
N VAL A 184 -12.03 9.23 19.46
CA VAL A 184 -12.71 8.53 18.36
C VAL A 184 -13.03 7.10 18.78
N ALA A 185 -14.31 6.73 18.67
CA ALA A 185 -14.77 5.36 18.90
C ALA A 185 -13.95 4.37 18.06
N LYS A 186 -13.44 3.32 18.71
CA LYS A 186 -12.72 2.26 18.02
C LYS A 186 -13.68 1.55 17.07
N VAL A 187 -13.39 1.62 15.78
CA VAL A 187 -14.15 0.88 14.78
C VAL A 187 -13.83 -0.62 14.89
N ASP A 188 -14.88 -1.43 15.00
CA ASP A 188 -14.85 -2.89 15.16
C ASP A 188 -14.18 -3.61 13.97
N TYR A 189 -14.28 -3.05 12.76
CA TYR A 189 -13.63 -3.57 11.55
C TYR A 189 -12.14 -3.21 11.42
N ALA A 190 -11.54 -2.43 12.33
CA ALA A 190 -10.14 -2.01 12.21
C ALA A 190 -9.17 -3.19 12.09
N LYS A 191 -9.41 -4.26 12.86
CA LYS A 191 -8.55 -5.45 12.83
C LYS A 191 -8.56 -6.13 11.46
N ALA A 192 -9.73 -6.18 10.82
CA ALA A 192 -9.90 -6.71 9.48
C ALA A 192 -9.22 -5.84 8.42
N SER A 193 -9.45 -4.52 8.45
CA SER A 193 -8.92 -3.62 7.42
C SER A 193 -7.40 -3.50 7.43
N TRP A 194 -6.78 -3.73 8.60
CA TRP A 194 -5.34 -3.60 8.81
C TRP A 194 -4.59 -4.93 8.88
N ASP A 195 -5.19 -6.04 8.44
CA ASP A 195 -4.58 -7.38 8.53
C ASP A 195 -3.21 -7.45 7.84
N LYS A 196 -2.25 -8.09 8.51
CA LYS A 196 -0.87 -8.21 8.03
C LYS A 196 -0.73 -8.94 6.68
N LEU A 197 -1.69 -9.78 6.30
CA LEU A 197 -1.70 -10.49 5.01
C LEU A 197 -1.93 -9.56 3.82
N MET A 198 -2.60 -8.42 4.03
CA MET A 198 -2.91 -7.47 2.97
C MET A 198 -1.68 -6.63 2.59
N VAL A 199 -1.56 -6.24 1.31
CA VAL A 199 -0.55 -5.26 0.88
C VAL A 199 -0.86 -3.90 1.53
N PRO A 200 0.14 -3.14 2.04
CA PRO A 200 -0.12 -1.85 2.69
C PRO A 200 -1.00 -0.88 1.88
N LYS A 201 -0.74 -0.75 0.57
CA LYS A 201 -1.56 0.06 -0.34
C LYS A 201 -3.01 -0.43 -0.41
N HIS A 202 -3.22 -1.74 -0.41
CA HIS A 202 -4.56 -2.32 -0.44
C HIS A 202 -5.30 -2.07 0.87
N ARG A 203 -4.60 -2.15 2.03
CA ARG A 203 -5.20 -1.82 3.34
C ARG A 203 -5.71 -0.41 3.40
N PHE A 204 -4.91 0.54 2.92
CA PHE A 204 -5.30 1.94 2.93
C PHE A 204 -6.53 2.20 2.07
N ILE A 205 -6.54 1.72 0.82
CA ILE A 205 -7.71 1.86 -0.05
C ILE A 205 -8.92 1.10 0.51
N PHE A 206 -8.72 -0.12 1.04
CA PHE A 206 -9.80 -0.88 1.66
C PHE A 206 -10.38 -0.17 2.89
N TRP A 207 -9.55 0.44 3.74
CA TRP A 207 -10.00 1.27 4.85
C TRP A 207 -10.77 2.50 4.35
N GLN A 208 -10.28 3.20 3.32
CA GLN A 208 -11.00 4.31 2.69
C GLN A 208 -12.39 3.87 2.18
N ILE A 209 -12.48 2.67 1.60
CA ILE A 209 -13.74 2.05 1.15
C ILE A 209 -14.67 1.81 2.35
N LEU A 210 -14.19 1.16 3.41
CA LEU A 210 -15.03 0.88 4.60
C LEU A 210 -15.57 2.16 5.24
N ASN A 211 -14.83 3.27 5.21
CA ASN A 211 -15.26 4.56 5.75
C ASN A 211 -16.02 5.43 4.74
N SER A 212 -16.24 4.98 3.50
CA SER A 212 -16.81 5.80 2.42
C SER A 212 -16.06 7.11 2.16
N GLN A 213 -14.73 7.13 2.35
CA GLN A 213 -13.89 8.33 2.28
C GLN A 213 -13.03 8.42 1.00
N LEU A 214 -13.28 7.56 0.01
CA LEU A 214 -12.49 7.54 -1.22
C LEU A 214 -12.52 8.93 -1.92
N LEU A 215 -11.34 9.58 -2.02
CA LEU A 215 -11.15 11.01 -2.38
C LEU A 215 -11.41 11.38 -3.86
N THR A 216 -12.48 10.87 -4.46
CA THR A 216 -12.86 11.21 -5.83
C THR A 216 -14.36 11.50 -5.85
N ARG A 217 -14.89 12.11 -6.92
CA ARG A 217 -16.35 12.25 -7.21
C ARG A 217 -17.09 10.90 -7.33
N ASP A 218 -16.54 9.87 -6.71
CA ASP A 218 -16.67 8.46 -6.92
C ASP A 218 -17.05 7.84 -5.58
N TYR A 219 -18.32 8.01 -5.26
CA TYR A 219 -18.97 7.18 -4.26
C TYR A 219 -18.71 5.71 -4.59
N LEU A 220 -18.58 4.89 -3.56
CA LEU A 220 -18.58 3.45 -3.74
C LEU A 220 -19.75 2.98 -4.57
N GLY A 221 -20.91 3.61 -4.49
CA GLY A 221 -22.02 3.40 -5.42
C GLY A 221 -21.77 3.87 -6.86
N ARG A 222 -20.53 3.99 -7.35
CA ARG A 222 -20.15 4.08 -8.77
C ARG A 222 -19.12 3.00 -9.15
N ILE A 223 -18.29 2.62 -8.20
CA ILE A 223 -17.32 1.51 -8.30
C ILE A 223 -17.99 0.17 -8.01
N LEU A 224 -18.94 0.18 -7.07
CA LEU A 224 -19.83 -0.88 -6.59
C LEU A 224 -21.31 -0.67 -7.00
N SER A 225 -21.70 0.42 -7.69
CA SER A 225 -23.00 0.41 -8.42
C SER A 225 -22.99 -0.53 -9.60
N ILE A 226 -21.89 -1.24 -9.84
CA ILE A 226 -22.00 -2.61 -10.29
C ILE A 226 -22.74 -3.37 -9.17
N GLN A 227 -24.06 -3.14 -9.05
CA GLN A 227 -24.97 -3.89 -8.20
C GLN A 227 -24.97 -5.40 -8.53
N ASN A 228 -24.24 -5.79 -9.57
CA ASN A 228 -24.39 -7.07 -10.19
C ASN A 228 -23.16 -7.93 -9.97
N VAL A 229 -23.48 -9.20 -9.78
CA VAL A 229 -22.83 -10.41 -10.31
C VAL A 229 -22.23 -10.27 -11.73
N GLN A 230 -22.21 -9.07 -12.35
CA GLN A 230 -21.73 -8.78 -13.70
C GLN A 230 -20.38 -8.07 -13.73
N CYS A 231 -19.76 -7.65 -12.61
CA CYS A 231 -18.39 -7.14 -12.68
C CYS A 231 -17.48 -8.30 -13.14
N PRO A 232 -16.88 -8.27 -14.34
CA PRO A 232 -16.24 -9.47 -14.87
C PRO A 232 -14.97 -9.82 -14.09
N VAL A 233 -14.36 -8.85 -13.39
CA VAL A 233 -13.25 -9.10 -12.46
C VAL A 233 -13.74 -9.84 -11.21
N ILE A 234 -14.85 -9.41 -10.61
CA ILE A 234 -15.41 -10.07 -9.42
C ILE A 234 -15.89 -11.47 -9.79
N VAL A 235 -16.56 -11.64 -10.94
CA VAL A 235 -16.98 -12.96 -11.45
C VAL A 235 -15.78 -13.89 -11.59
N ALA A 236 -14.73 -13.47 -12.30
CA ALA A 236 -13.53 -14.29 -12.47
C ALA A 236 -12.83 -14.62 -11.14
N VAL A 237 -12.88 -13.70 -10.16
CA VAL A 237 -12.35 -13.96 -8.81
C VAL A 237 -13.25 -14.93 -8.04
N MET A 238 -14.58 -14.81 -8.14
CA MET A 238 -15.52 -15.74 -7.50
C MET A 238 -15.39 -17.14 -8.10
N GLU A 239 -15.31 -17.27 -9.42
CA GLU A 239 -15.06 -18.56 -10.10
C GLU A 239 -13.77 -19.21 -9.59
N TRP A 240 -12.70 -18.42 -9.41
CA TRP A 240 -11.44 -18.91 -8.85
C TRP A 240 -11.59 -19.37 -7.38
N LEU A 241 -12.34 -18.63 -6.55
CA LEU A 241 -12.57 -19.00 -5.15
C LEU A 241 -13.60 -20.14 -5.00
N GLY A 242 -14.39 -20.43 -6.02
CA GLY A 242 -15.51 -21.38 -5.97
C GLY A 242 -16.73 -20.80 -5.25
N CYS A 243 -17.26 -21.51 -4.25
CA CYS A 243 -18.44 -21.10 -3.50
C CYS A 243 -18.13 -19.93 -2.53
N PHE A 244 -18.04 -18.70 -3.06
CA PHE A 244 -17.82 -17.48 -2.29
C PHE A 244 -18.97 -16.50 -2.45
N SER A 245 -19.63 -16.12 -1.34
CA SER A 245 -20.67 -15.09 -1.33
C SER A 245 -20.04 -13.69 -1.23
N TRP A 246 -19.88 -13.02 -2.36
CA TRP A 246 -19.34 -11.66 -2.39
C TRP A 246 -20.29 -10.66 -1.71
N PRO A 247 -19.80 -9.74 -0.84
CA PRO A 247 -20.63 -8.71 -0.21
C PRO A 247 -21.15 -7.73 -1.27
N ARG A 248 -22.47 -7.62 -1.38
CA ARG A 248 -23.17 -6.88 -2.45
C ARG A 248 -23.34 -5.40 -2.12
N THR A 249 -23.37 -5.09 -0.83
CA THR A 249 -23.54 -3.73 -0.34
C THR A 249 -22.37 -3.32 0.54
N HIS A 250 -22.15 -2.01 0.68
CA HIS A 250 -21.17 -1.48 1.61
C HIS A 250 -21.48 -1.90 3.06
N VAL A 251 -22.77 -1.96 3.42
CA VAL A 251 -23.23 -2.44 4.73
C VAL A 251 -22.90 -3.93 4.93
N GLU A 252 -23.12 -4.77 3.93
CA GLU A 252 -22.70 -6.18 3.97
C GLU A 252 -21.18 -6.32 4.11
N LEU A 253 -20.41 -5.51 3.38
CA LEU A 253 -18.95 -5.51 3.48
C LEU A 253 -18.49 -5.08 4.88
N LEU A 254 -19.11 -4.05 5.46
CA LEU A 254 -18.85 -3.65 6.84
C LEU A 254 -19.18 -4.78 7.82
N ASN A 255 -20.38 -5.35 7.74
CA ASN A 255 -20.81 -6.44 8.61
C ASN A 255 -19.92 -7.68 8.46
N TRP A 256 -19.48 -7.99 7.24
CA TRP A 256 -18.45 -8.99 6.97
C TRP A 256 -17.17 -8.69 7.75
N CYS A 257 -16.71 -7.44 7.70
CA CYS A 257 -15.49 -7.05 8.38
C CYS A 257 -15.60 -7.08 9.92
N LYS A 258 -16.80 -6.84 10.46
CA LYS A 258 -17.10 -6.93 11.90
C LYS A 258 -17.11 -8.36 12.41
N ASN A 259 -17.74 -9.25 11.63
CA ASN A 259 -17.92 -10.66 11.96
C ASN A 259 -16.68 -11.52 11.65
N LEU A 260 -15.54 -10.88 11.34
CA LEU A 260 -14.26 -11.55 11.14
C LEU A 260 -13.75 -12.11 12.47
N ASN A 261 -14.28 -13.29 12.82
CA ASN A 261 -13.61 -14.20 13.73
C ASN A 261 -12.17 -14.40 13.25
N GLN A 262 -11.22 -14.59 14.18
CA GLN A 262 -9.78 -14.74 13.89
C GLN A 262 -9.43 -15.99 13.06
N GLN A 263 -10.42 -16.63 12.45
CA GLN A 263 -10.26 -17.79 11.59
C GLN A 263 -9.31 -17.44 10.43
N PRO A 264 -8.23 -18.21 10.24
CA PRO A 264 -7.26 -17.98 9.17
C PRO A 264 -7.90 -17.87 7.78
N GLN A 265 -8.97 -18.63 7.55
CA GLN A 265 -9.73 -18.65 6.29
C GLN A 265 -10.29 -17.27 5.94
N MET A 266 -10.93 -16.65 6.91
CA MET A 266 -11.57 -15.37 6.71
C MET A 266 -10.54 -14.24 6.53
N ARG A 267 -9.35 -14.38 7.12
CA ARG A 267 -8.22 -13.46 6.87
C ARG A 267 -7.70 -13.54 5.44
N VAL A 268 -7.63 -14.75 4.88
CA VAL A 268 -7.30 -14.97 3.47
C VAL A 268 -8.37 -14.38 2.56
N LEU A 269 -9.65 -14.66 2.81
CA LEU A 269 -10.76 -14.10 2.02
C LEU A 269 -10.77 -12.57 2.07
N ASN A 270 -10.57 -11.98 3.25
CA ASN A 270 -10.47 -10.53 3.39
C ASN A 270 -9.28 -9.95 2.61
N THR A 271 -8.18 -10.69 2.53
CA THR A 271 -7.02 -10.32 1.69
C THR A 271 -7.36 -10.33 0.21
N VAL A 272 -8.12 -11.34 -0.24
CA VAL A 272 -8.61 -11.42 -1.63
C VAL A 272 -9.55 -10.27 -1.93
N VAL A 273 -10.56 -10.02 -1.09
CA VAL A 273 -11.52 -8.93 -1.25
C VAL A 273 -10.81 -7.59 -1.37
N ALA A 274 -9.87 -7.30 -0.47
CA ALA A 274 -9.11 -6.05 -0.50
C ALA A 274 -8.23 -5.90 -1.74
N ALA A 275 -7.59 -6.99 -2.20
CA ALA A 275 -6.80 -6.99 -3.42
C ALA A 275 -7.66 -6.77 -4.67
N THR A 276 -8.84 -7.40 -4.73
CA THR A 276 -9.81 -7.20 -5.81
C THR A 276 -10.32 -5.76 -5.85
N LEU A 277 -10.77 -5.23 -4.71
CA LEU A 277 -11.27 -3.86 -4.63
C LEU A 277 -10.21 -2.83 -5.02
N TYR A 278 -8.97 -3.00 -4.54
CA TYR A 278 -7.85 -2.17 -4.96
C TYR A 278 -7.58 -2.27 -6.47
N SER A 279 -7.61 -3.48 -7.04
CA SER A 279 -7.30 -3.69 -8.46
C SER A 279 -8.39 -3.13 -9.37
N VAL A 280 -9.66 -3.25 -8.98
CA VAL A 280 -10.80 -2.62 -9.67
C VAL A 280 -10.68 -1.10 -9.60
N TRP A 281 -10.43 -0.55 -8.41
CA TRP A 281 -10.22 0.89 -8.23
C TRP A 281 -9.06 1.40 -9.09
N LYS A 282 -7.91 0.72 -9.06
CA LYS A 282 -6.74 1.05 -9.85
C LYS A 282 -7.04 1.02 -11.36
N ASN A 283 -7.66 -0.06 -11.84
CA ASN A 283 -7.98 -0.22 -13.26
C ASN A 283 -8.94 0.87 -13.74
N ARG A 284 -9.97 1.18 -12.95
CA ARG A 284 -10.91 2.26 -13.25
C ARG A 284 -10.23 3.62 -13.32
N ASN A 285 -9.33 3.92 -12.39
CA ASN A 285 -8.56 5.17 -12.43
C ASN A 285 -7.67 5.24 -13.67
N CYS A 286 -6.99 4.14 -14.04
CA CYS A 286 -6.25 4.10 -15.31
C CYS A 286 -7.18 4.33 -16.52
N CYS A 287 -8.38 3.76 -16.53
CA CYS A 287 -9.35 4.01 -17.60
C CYS A 287 -9.74 5.50 -17.70
N ILE A 288 -9.97 6.15 -16.56
CA ILE A 288 -10.45 7.54 -16.51
C ILE A 288 -9.32 8.53 -16.83
N PHE A 289 -8.17 8.37 -16.19
CA PHE A 289 -7.09 9.36 -16.24
C PHE A 289 -6.07 9.06 -17.35
N ASP A 290 -5.78 7.78 -17.59
CA ASP A 290 -4.76 7.36 -18.57
C ASP A 290 -5.40 6.87 -19.88
N LEU A 291 -6.73 6.83 -19.97
CA LEU A 291 -7.49 6.26 -21.10
C LEU A 291 -7.07 4.83 -21.44
N CYS A 292 -6.61 4.08 -20.44
CA CYS A 292 -6.10 2.73 -20.58
C CYS A 292 -6.83 1.77 -19.62
N CYS A 293 -7.46 0.74 -20.17
CA CYS A 293 -8.18 -0.26 -19.40
C CYS A 293 -7.54 -1.63 -19.58
N ALA A 294 -7.17 -2.29 -18.47
CA ALA A 294 -6.81 -3.69 -18.51
C ALA A 294 -8.06 -4.57 -18.67
N ALA A 295 -7.95 -5.62 -19.46
CA ALA A 295 -9.01 -6.62 -19.62
C ALA A 295 -9.32 -7.27 -18.26
N PRO A 296 -10.59 -7.58 -17.94
CA PRO A 296 -10.96 -8.14 -16.65
C PRO A 296 -10.20 -9.41 -16.26
N ARG A 297 -9.95 -10.29 -17.24
CA ARG A 297 -9.13 -11.51 -17.06
C ARG A 297 -7.71 -11.18 -16.62
N ARG A 298 -7.12 -10.10 -17.12
CA ARG A 298 -5.79 -9.67 -16.69
C ARG A 298 -5.81 -9.16 -15.26
N VAL A 299 -6.80 -8.34 -14.91
CA VAL A 299 -6.96 -7.80 -13.55
C VAL A 299 -7.16 -8.92 -12.53
N SER A 300 -7.99 -9.92 -12.81
CA SER A 300 -8.22 -11.06 -11.91
C SER A 300 -6.96 -11.94 -11.75
N LEU A 301 -6.19 -12.16 -12.82
CA LEU A 301 -4.89 -12.84 -12.73
C LEU A 301 -3.90 -12.07 -11.86
N ASP A 302 -3.87 -10.74 -11.95
CA ASP A 302 -3.01 -9.91 -11.12
C ASP A 302 -3.45 -9.96 -9.64
N VAL A 303 -4.76 -9.99 -9.35
CA VAL A 303 -5.28 -10.26 -7.99
C VAL A 303 -4.78 -11.60 -7.47
N ARG A 304 -4.98 -12.69 -8.23
CA ARG A 304 -4.53 -14.05 -7.84
C ARG A 304 -3.03 -14.06 -7.53
N LYS A 305 -2.20 -13.50 -8.41
CA LYS A 305 -0.75 -13.42 -8.22
C LYS A 305 -0.38 -12.64 -6.96
N ILE A 306 -1.01 -11.49 -6.71
CA ILE A 306 -0.70 -10.69 -5.51
C ILE A 306 -1.05 -11.46 -4.24
N VAL A 307 -2.21 -12.12 -4.19
CA VAL A 307 -2.61 -12.90 -3.01
C VAL A 307 -1.70 -14.12 -2.84
N GLN A 308 -1.42 -14.88 -3.91
CA GLN A 308 -0.48 -16.01 -3.86
C GLN A 308 0.92 -15.57 -3.38
N LEU A 309 1.46 -14.48 -3.92
CA LEU A 309 2.75 -13.95 -3.46
C LEU A 309 2.72 -13.52 -1.99
N ARG A 310 1.58 -13.04 -1.47
CA ARG A 310 1.45 -12.70 -0.04
C ARG A 310 1.34 -13.92 0.85
N LEU A 311 0.64 -14.95 0.41
CA LEU A 311 0.53 -16.21 1.17
C LEU A 311 1.83 -17.02 1.13
N LEU A 312 2.52 -17.04 -0.02
CA LEU A 312 3.75 -17.81 -0.23
C LEU A 312 5.02 -17.04 0.18
N GLY A 313 5.05 -15.73 -0.06
CA GLY A 313 6.30 -14.95 -0.13
C GLY A 313 6.65 -14.11 1.10
N LYS A 314 5.87 -14.16 2.19
CA LYS A 314 6.15 -13.63 3.57
C LYS A 314 4.84 -13.44 4.34
N GLY A 315 4.21 -14.53 4.78
CA GLY A 315 2.99 -14.49 5.61
C GLY A 315 3.21 -15.15 6.98
N PRO A 316 2.45 -14.80 8.03
CA PRO A 316 2.52 -15.32 9.41
C PRO A 316 2.21 -16.81 9.56
N PHE A 317 2.23 -17.58 8.46
CA PHE A 317 2.02 -19.01 8.47
C PHE A 317 3.29 -19.80 8.81
N GLU A 318 4.44 -19.17 9.12
CA GLU A 318 5.51 -19.91 9.82
C GLU A 318 5.02 -20.44 11.18
N ASP A 319 4.18 -19.67 11.89
CA ASP A 319 3.60 -20.12 13.17
C ASP A 319 2.45 -21.12 12.96
N CYS A 320 1.69 -21.02 11.87
CA CYS A 320 0.70 -22.04 11.52
C CYS A 320 1.34 -23.33 10.96
N ARG A 321 2.55 -23.28 10.40
CA ARG A 321 3.27 -24.47 9.93
C ARG A 321 3.72 -25.37 11.08
N LYS A 322 3.89 -24.81 12.28
CA LYS A 322 4.28 -25.53 13.51
C LYS A 322 3.12 -26.27 14.20
N ASN A 323 1.86 -26.01 13.83
CA ASN A 323 0.68 -26.60 14.47
C ASN A 323 -0.19 -27.42 13.49
N ILE A 324 0.37 -27.85 12.35
CA ILE A 324 -0.35 -28.60 11.30
C ILE A 324 0.32 -29.97 11.02
N TRP A 325 1.34 -30.35 11.79
CA TRP A 325 1.91 -31.70 11.79
C TRP A 325 1.87 -32.25 13.20
#